data_AF-A0A2H3KJN4-F1
#
_entry.id   AF-A0A2H3KJN4-F1
#
_cell.length_a   1.000
_cell.length_b   1.000
_cell.length_c   1.000
_cell.angle_alpha   90.00
_cell.angle_beta   90.00
_cell.angle_gamma   90.00
#
_symmetry.space_group_name_H-M   'P 1'
#
loop_
_entity.id
_entity.type
_entity.pdbx_description
1 polymer ?
#
loop_
_entity_poly.entity_id
_entity_poly.type
_entity_poly.pdbx_seq_one_letter_code
_entity_poly.pdbx_strand_id
1 'polypeptide(L)'
;MNLPSCNDIREALLLTLTSTHKPLQTPAIARHMRRCPECMALRTHILGLLLPGADEPRGGCQACHDALAAYVDRSLDAGARAAAVAFPQVWWYLWECADCTEVFVRTAALATAEREGQLLPPFASRVPIRRPVPSPPRSHRLLGRIAVPSQMVVRMIQAREALSVAYGEDEDLFITEVEQEGYSFQLSVHPQTDGTWAIRVCVIPPVVGHAVVQLGANRYQAPFDAQGIAQVIDLSAEQLRQDQGTLMVMIEMEE
;
A
#
# COMPACT_ATOMS: atom_id res chain seq x y z
N MET A 1 36.53 -3.43 0.36
CA MET A 1 35.63 -4.05 -0.64
C MET A 1 36.18 -3.74 -2.01
N ASN A 2 36.53 -4.76 -2.80
CA ASN A 2 36.96 -4.56 -4.19
C ASN A 2 35.75 -4.13 -5.02
N LEU A 3 35.90 -3.06 -5.80
CA LEU A 3 34.88 -2.66 -6.77
C LEU A 3 34.86 -3.68 -7.92
N PRO A 4 33.68 -4.03 -8.46
CA PRO A 4 33.59 -4.87 -9.65
C PRO A 4 34.33 -4.21 -10.81
N SER A 5 34.94 -5.01 -11.67
CA SER A 5 35.58 -4.55 -12.89
C SER A 5 34.54 -4.20 -13.96
N CYS A 6 34.91 -3.42 -14.99
CA CYS A 6 34.01 -3.15 -16.12
C CYS A 6 33.55 -4.44 -16.81
N ASN A 7 34.38 -5.49 -16.82
CA ASN A 7 34.04 -6.76 -17.43
C ASN A 7 32.94 -7.49 -16.64
N ASP A 8 33.04 -7.50 -15.30
CA ASP A 8 32.01 -8.07 -14.43
C ASP A 8 30.66 -7.39 -14.65
N ILE A 9 30.66 -6.06 -14.80
CA ILE A 9 29.45 -5.27 -15.05
C ILE A 9 28.88 -5.56 -16.44
N ARG A 10 29.72 -5.71 -17.45
CA ARG A 10 29.30 -6.04 -18.81
C ARG A 10 28.65 -7.41 -18.87
N GLU A 11 29.30 -8.43 -18.30
CA GLU A 11 28.74 -9.78 -18.21
C GLU A 11 27.42 -9.76 -17.45
N ALA A 12 27.36 -9.06 -16.31
CA ALA A 12 26.17 -8.94 -15.52
C ALA A 12 25.03 -8.29 -16.34
N LEU A 13 25.28 -7.18 -17.03
CA LEU A 13 24.28 -6.50 -17.87
C LEU A 13 23.80 -7.38 -19.04
N LEU A 14 24.70 -8.12 -19.68
CA LEU A 14 24.34 -9.08 -20.73
C LEU A 14 23.48 -10.23 -20.18
N LEU A 15 23.78 -10.70 -18.97
CA LEU A 15 22.95 -11.67 -18.26
C LEU A 15 21.57 -11.10 -17.93
N THR A 16 21.43 -9.81 -17.67
CA THR A 16 20.11 -9.18 -17.42
C THR A 16 19.23 -9.21 -18.67
N LEU A 17 19.84 -9.13 -19.85
CA LEU A 17 19.13 -9.19 -21.13
C LEU A 17 18.69 -10.60 -21.52
N THR A 18 19.29 -11.63 -20.92
CA THR A 18 19.16 -13.03 -21.33
C THR A 18 18.63 -13.96 -20.24
N SER A 19 18.78 -13.59 -18.96
CA SER A 19 18.37 -14.39 -17.80
C SER A 19 17.06 -13.91 -17.21
N THR A 20 16.23 -14.87 -16.84
CA THR A 20 14.85 -14.66 -16.37
C THR A 20 14.73 -14.51 -14.85
N HIS A 21 15.78 -14.74 -14.04
CA HIS A 21 15.52 -15.06 -12.63
C HIS A 21 16.34 -14.33 -11.56
N LYS A 22 17.39 -13.54 -11.88
CA LYS A 22 18.19 -12.91 -10.82
C LYS A 22 18.29 -11.39 -10.95
N PRO A 23 17.92 -10.62 -9.90
CA PRO A 23 18.17 -9.19 -9.86
C PRO A 23 19.68 -8.94 -9.85
N LEU A 24 20.13 -8.12 -10.78
CA LEU A 24 21.55 -7.87 -11.04
C LEU A 24 22.10 -6.65 -10.31
N GLN A 25 21.23 -5.68 -10.00
CA GLN A 25 21.65 -4.41 -9.42
C GLN A 25 22.10 -4.62 -7.96
N THR A 26 23.40 -4.47 -7.70
CA THR A 26 23.95 -4.38 -6.35
C THR A 26 24.51 -2.97 -6.10
N PRO A 27 24.60 -2.50 -4.85
CA PRO A 27 25.14 -1.18 -4.54
C PRO A 27 26.60 -1.00 -4.99
N ALA A 28 27.38 -2.09 -5.10
CA ALA A 28 28.75 -2.04 -5.61
C ALA A 28 28.79 -1.77 -7.12
N ILE A 29 27.92 -2.44 -7.89
CA ILE A 29 27.80 -2.23 -9.34
C ILE A 29 27.25 -0.83 -9.62
N ALA A 30 26.18 -0.40 -8.95
CA ALA A 30 25.63 0.95 -9.12
C ALA A 30 26.67 2.05 -8.85
N ARG A 31 27.45 1.91 -7.76
CA ARG A 31 28.55 2.85 -7.47
C ARG A 31 29.63 2.88 -8.56
N HIS A 32 29.96 1.73 -9.16
CA HIS A 32 30.89 1.69 -10.28
C HIS A 32 30.29 2.36 -11.52
N MET A 33 29.05 2.02 -11.89
CA MET A 33 28.40 2.55 -13.08
C MET A 33 28.27 4.07 -13.04
N ARG A 34 28.07 4.68 -11.87
CA ARG A 34 28.09 6.16 -11.73
C ARG A 34 29.44 6.82 -12.00
N ARG A 35 30.54 6.08 -11.86
CA ARG A 35 31.91 6.63 -11.92
C ARG A 35 32.64 6.25 -13.19
N CYS A 36 32.22 5.19 -13.87
CA CYS A 36 32.87 4.69 -15.07
C CYS A 36 32.09 5.13 -16.33
N PRO A 37 32.67 6.03 -17.16
CA PRO A 37 32.01 6.50 -18.38
C PRO A 37 31.65 5.38 -19.35
N GLU A 38 32.48 4.33 -19.45
CA GLU A 38 32.21 3.18 -20.31
C GLU A 38 30.96 2.42 -19.87
N CYS A 39 30.82 2.18 -18.56
CA CYS A 39 29.64 1.51 -18.02
C CYS A 39 28.38 2.37 -18.11
N MET A 40 28.51 3.70 -18.01
CA MET A 40 27.40 4.63 -18.28
C MET A 40 26.95 4.54 -19.74
N ALA A 41 27.89 4.61 -20.68
CA ALA A 41 27.57 4.50 -22.11
C ALA A 41 26.91 3.16 -22.44
N LEU A 42 27.40 2.06 -21.85
CA LEU A 42 26.81 0.74 -22.00
C LEU A 42 25.36 0.69 -21.49
N ARG A 43 25.07 1.30 -20.33
CA ARG A 43 23.70 1.41 -19.80
C ARG A 43 22.77 2.12 -20.78
N THR A 44 23.19 3.28 -21.29
CA THR A 44 22.40 4.05 -22.26
C THR A 44 22.14 3.25 -23.54
N HIS A 45 23.15 2.54 -24.03
CA HIS A 45 23.00 1.67 -25.19
C HIS A 45 21.98 0.55 -24.93
N ILE A 46 22.05 -0.11 -23.78
CA ILE A 46 21.11 -1.15 -23.38
C ILE A 46 19.68 -0.61 -23.26
N LEU A 47 19.51 0.58 -22.69
CA LEU A 47 18.19 1.21 -22.62
C LEU A 47 17.61 1.42 -24.03
N GLY A 48 18.41 1.94 -24.96
CA GLY A 48 17.97 2.14 -26.35
C GLY A 48 17.60 0.83 -27.06
N LEU A 49 18.26 -0.29 -26.72
CA LEU A 49 17.90 -1.61 -27.23
C LEU A 49 16.61 -2.16 -26.60
N LEU A 50 16.38 -1.88 -25.32
CA LEU A 50 15.18 -2.33 -24.61
C LEU A 50 13.94 -1.52 -25.00
N LEU A 51 14.11 -0.22 -25.23
CA LEU A 51 13.05 0.77 -25.41
C LEU A 51 13.41 1.72 -26.55
N PRO A 52 13.30 1.26 -27.80
CA PRO A 52 13.66 2.07 -28.96
C PRO A 52 12.75 3.31 -29.05
N GLY A 53 13.38 4.49 -29.12
CA GLY A 53 12.67 5.77 -29.24
C GLY A 53 12.10 6.32 -27.93
N ALA A 54 12.34 5.65 -26.79
CA ALA A 54 11.97 6.21 -25.50
C ALA A 54 12.95 7.33 -25.10
N ASP A 55 12.39 8.41 -24.54
CA ASP A 55 13.19 9.43 -23.89
C ASP A 55 13.91 8.86 -22.66
N GLU A 56 15.03 9.47 -22.30
CA GLU A 56 15.75 9.13 -21.08
C GLU A 56 14.81 9.30 -19.87
N PRO A 57 14.59 8.24 -19.07
CA PRO A 57 13.66 8.31 -17.96
C PRO A 57 14.11 9.35 -16.95
N ARG A 58 13.30 10.38 -16.74
CA ARG A 58 13.53 11.38 -15.70
C ARG A 58 12.80 10.98 -14.44
N GLY A 59 13.51 10.90 -13.33
CA GLY A 59 12.95 10.55 -12.03
C GLY A 59 13.91 10.88 -10.89
N GLY A 60 13.36 11.06 -9.70
CA GLY A 60 14.13 11.17 -8.45
C GLY A 60 13.87 9.98 -7.54
N CYS A 61 14.51 9.97 -6.36
CA CYS A 61 14.34 8.89 -5.37
C CYS A 61 12.87 8.58 -5.06
N GLN A 62 12.01 9.61 -4.96
CA GLN A 62 10.60 9.43 -4.66
C GLN A 62 9.89 8.59 -5.73
N ALA A 63 9.97 9.00 -7.00
CA ALA A 63 9.36 8.26 -8.11
C ALA A 63 9.93 6.83 -8.24
N CYS A 64 11.22 6.65 -7.91
CA CYS A 64 11.80 5.31 -7.83
C CYS A 64 11.17 4.48 -6.72
N HIS A 65 11.02 5.02 -5.51
CA HIS A 65 10.46 4.33 -4.35
C HIS A 65 8.98 3.97 -4.55
N ASP A 66 8.19 4.89 -5.09
CA ASP A 66 6.75 4.70 -5.34
C ASP A 66 6.48 3.51 -6.28
N ALA A 67 7.38 3.26 -7.23
CA ALA A 67 7.26 2.18 -8.21
C ALA A 67 8.15 0.96 -7.90
N LEU A 68 8.94 0.99 -6.82
CA LEU A 68 9.97 -0.01 -6.56
C LEU A 68 9.39 -1.40 -6.28
N ALA A 69 8.34 -1.48 -5.47
CA ALA A 69 7.70 -2.76 -5.12
C ALA A 69 7.14 -3.46 -6.36
N ALA A 70 6.40 -2.72 -7.20
CA ALA A 70 5.85 -3.24 -8.46
C ALA A 70 6.94 -3.68 -9.44
N TYR A 71 8.07 -2.95 -9.48
CA TYR A 71 9.24 -3.36 -10.25
C TYR A 71 9.84 -4.68 -9.76
N VAL A 72 10.00 -4.83 -8.44
CA VAL A 72 10.53 -6.07 -7.81
C VAL A 72 9.61 -7.25 -8.13
N ASP A 73 8.30 -7.12 -7.91
CA ASP A 73 7.34 -8.19 -8.19
C ASP A 73 7.40 -8.61 -9.66
N ARG A 74 7.36 -7.64 -10.57
CA ARG A 74 7.45 -7.91 -12.01
C ARG A 74 8.77 -8.58 -12.38
N SER A 75 9.87 -8.19 -11.74
CA SER A 75 11.19 -8.79 -11.97
C SER A 75 11.25 -10.24 -11.50
N LEU A 76 10.57 -10.58 -10.41
CA LEU A 76 10.51 -11.95 -9.89
C LEU A 76 9.55 -12.83 -10.71
N ASP A 77 8.45 -12.28 -11.23
CA ASP A 77 7.44 -13.02 -12.00
C ASP A 77 7.82 -13.22 -13.47
N ALA A 78 8.27 -12.16 -14.13
CA ALA A 78 8.46 -12.11 -15.58
C ALA A 78 9.92 -11.86 -15.99
N GLY A 79 10.83 -11.74 -15.02
CA GLY A 79 12.24 -11.50 -15.23
C GLY A 79 12.64 -10.04 -15.37
N ALA A 80 13.94 -9.78 -15.22
CA ALA A 80 14.50 -8.43 -15.14
C ALA A 80 14.25 -7.60 -16.40
N ARG A 81 14.28 -8.23 -17.60
CA ARG A 81 13.97 -7.56 -18.87
C ARG A 81 12.53 -7.06 -18.92
N ALA A 82 11.56 -7.90 -18.55
CA ALA A 82 10.15 -7.53 -18.55
C ALA A 82 9.86 -6.40 -17.55
N ALA A 83 10.52 -6.42 -16.39
CA ALA A 83 10.45 -5.36 -15.40
C ALA A 83 11.10 -4.05 -15.90
N ALA A 84 12.25 -4.11 -16.57
CA ALA A 84 12.92 -2.94 -17.13
C ALA A 84 12.10 -2.26 -18.23
N VAL A 85 11.39 -3.04 -19.06
CA VAL A 85 10.47 -2.51 -20.07
C VAL A 85 9.24 -1.87 -19.43
N ALA A 86 8.69 -2.46 -18.36
CA ALA A 86 7.49 -1.96 -17.69
C ALA A 86 7.76 -0.73 -16.79
N PHE A 87 8.95 -0.66 -16.18
CA PHE A 87 9.35 0.42 -15.26
C PHE A 87 10.74 0.95 -15.61
N PRO A 88 10.92 1.56 -16.81
CA PRO A 88 12.21 2.06 -17.26
C PRO A 88 12.84 3.09 -16.33
N GLN A 89 12.02 3.92 -15.69
CA GLN A 89 12.44 4.92 -14.72
C GLN A 89 13.08 4.29 -13.48
N VAL A 90 12.51 3.19 -12.98
CA VAL A 90 13.07 2.48 -11.81
C VAL A 90 14.37 1.81 -12.23
N TRP A 91 14.36 1.05 -13.33
CA TRP A 91 15.55 0.36 -13.81
C TRP A 91 16.71 1.33 -14.05
N TRP A 92 16.45 2.48 -14.69
CA TRP A 92 17.45 3.52 -14.94
C TRP A 92 18.00 4.11 -13.63
N TYR A 93 17.10 4.51 -12.73
CA TYR A 93 17.46 5.21 -11.50
C TYR A 93 18.25 4.33 -10.52
N LEU A 94 17.98 3.02 -10.49
CA LEU A 94 18.76 2.06 -9.71
C LEU A 94 20.24 2.00 -10.12
N TRP A 95 20.62 2.49 -11.31
CA TRP A 95 22.03 2.62 -11.69
C TRP A 95 22.67 3.95 -11.28
N GLU A 96 21.86 4.94 -10.93
CA GLU A 96 22.30 6.31 -10.59
C GLU A 96 22.30 6.59 -9.10
N CYS A 97 21.47 5.89 -8.33
CA CYS A 97 21.34 6.08 -6.90
C CYS A 97 21.70 4.80 -6.13
N ALA A 98 22.84 4.85 -5.42
CA ALA A 98 23.31 3.72 -4.62
C ALA A 98 22.35 3.39 -3.46
N ASP A 99 21.72 4.41 -2.88
CA ASP A 99 20.78 4.25 -1.77
C ASP A 99 19.50 3.55 -2.24
N CYS A 100 18.93 3.98 -3.38
CA CYS A 100 17.79 3.28 -3.99
C CYS A 100 18.16 1.85 -4.40
N THR A 101 19.41 1.60 -4.81
CA THR A 101 19.89 0.23 -5.08
C THR A 101 19.92 -0.62 -3.81
N GLU A 102 20.30 -0.04 -2.68
CA GLU A 102 20.30 -0.76 -1.41
C GLU A 102 18.88 -1.11 -0.96
N VAL A 103 17.93 -0.18 -1.08
CA VAL A 103 16.51 -0.45 -0.81
C VAL A 103 16.01 -1.55 -1.75
N PHE A 104 16.30 -1.46 -3.05
CA PHE A 104 15.95 -2.49 -4.02
C PHE A 104 16.45 -3.89 -3.63
N VAL A 105 17.73 -4.02 -3.28
CA VAL A 105 18.31 -5.32 -2.89
C VAL A 105 17.61 -5.89 -1.65
N ARG A 106 17.32 -5.05 -0.66
CA ARG A 106 16.59 -5.47 0.56
C ARG A 106 15.16 -5.90 0.23
N THR A 107 14.44 -5.11 -0.57
CA THR A 107 13.06 -5.41 -0.97
C THR A 107 13.00 -6.69 -1.81
N ALA A 108 13.91 -6.87 -2.76
CA ALA A 108 13.98 -8.08 -3.57
C ALA A 108 14.33 -9.32 -2.74
N ALA A 109 15.25 -9.21 -1.78
CA ALA A 109 15.57 -10.30 -0.86
C ALA A 109 14.37 -10.67 0.02
N LEU A 110 13.64 -9.68 0.54
CA LEU A 110 12.43 -9.90 1.34
C LEU A 110 11.34 -10.60 0.51
N ALA A 111 11.04 -10.09 -0.68
CA ALA A 111 10.03 -10.68 -1.58
C ALA A 111 10.41 -12.11 -2.03
N THR A 112 11.70 -12.37 -2.25
CA THR A 112 12.21 -13.72 -2.55
C THR A 112 11.99 -14.66 -1.36
N ALA A 113 12.39 -14.25 -0.15
CA ALA A 113 12.20 -15.03 1.06
C ALA A 113 10.72 -15.31 1.36
N GLU A 114 9.83 -14.36 1.05
CA GLU A 114 8.38 -14.54 1.17
C GLU A 114 7.86 -15.62 0.22
N ARG A 115 8.22 -15.53 -1.07
CA ARG A 115 7.81 -16.50 -2.10
C ARG A 115 8.37 -17.90 -1.86
N GLU A 116 9.57 -17.99 -1.28
CA GLU A 116 10.21 -19.25 -0.90
C GLU A 116 9.70 -19.80 0.44
N GLY A 117 8.77 -19.11 1.12
CA GLY A 117 8.24 -19.51 2.42
C GLY A 117 9.30 -19.52 3.54
N GLN A 118 10.40 -18.79 3.35
CA GLN A 118 11.48 -18.65 4.33
C GLN A 118 11.16 -17.61 5.40
N LEU A 119 10.24 -16.69 5.11
CA LEU A 119 9.70 -15.81 6.13
C LEU A 119 8.82 -16.62 7.06
N LEU A 120 9.20 -16.68 8.33
CA LEU A 120 8.29 -17.07 9.38
C LEU A 120 7.06 -16.16 9.28
N PRO A 121 5.83 -16.68 9.29
CA PRO A 121 4.65 -15.84 9.30
C PRO A 121 4.80 -14.84 10.45
N PRO A 122 4.47 -13.55 10.24
CA PRO A 122 4.82 -12.47 11.17
C PRO A 122 4.31 -12.66 12.60
N PHE A 123 3.48 -13.69 12.86
CA PHE A 123 3.05 -14.10 14.20
C PHE A 123 2.98 -15.64 14.37
N ALA A 124 4.08 -16.36 14.16
CA ALA A 124 4.33 -17.60 14.92
C ALA A 124 4.94 -17.33 16.31
N SER A 125 4.83 -16.08 16.79
CA SER A 125 5.05 -15.77 18.18
C SER A 125 3.99 -16.52 18.98
N ARG A 126 4.43 -17.60 19.64
CA ARG A 126 3.72 -18.25 20.74
C ARG A 126 3.64 -17.26 21.90
N VAL A 127 2.93 -16.15 21.71
CA VAL A 127 2.27 -15.51 22.83
C VAL A 127 1.39 -16.62 23.39
N PRO A 128 1.59 -17.07 24.64
CA PRO A 128 0.62 -17.95 25.24
C PRO A 128 -0.68 -17.17 25.12
N ILE A 129 -1.62 -17.70 24.33
CA ILE A 129 -3.00 -17.26 24.40
C ILE A 129 -3.32 -17.42 25.89
N ARG A 130 -3.25 -16.32 26.65
CA ARG A 130 -4.01 -16.23 27.89
C ARG A 130 -5.39 -16.53 27.38
N ARG A 131 -5.87 -17.75 27.65
CA ARG A 131 -7.27 -18.10 27.38
C ARG A 131 -8.04 -16.89 27.86
N PRO A 132 -8.76 -16.18 26.98
CA PRO A 132 -9.66 -15.16 27.46
C PRO A 132 -10.45 -15.86 28.56
N VAL A 133 -10.39 -15.30 29.77
CA VAL A 133 -11.37 -15.64 30.81
C VAL A 133 -12.69 -15.64 30.05
N PRO A 134 -13.46 -16.75 30.04
CA PRO A 134 -14.66 -16.82 29.24
C PRO A 134 -15.56 -15.69 29.73
N SER A 135 -15.55 -14.58 28.99
CA SER A 135 -16.58 -13.58 29.06
C SER A 135 -17.86 -14.37 28.81
N PRO A 136 -18.91 -14.17 29.62
CA PRO A 136 -20.20 -14.79 29.33
C PRO A 136 -20.51 -14.54 27.84
N PRO A 137 -20.98 -15.55 27.08
CA PRO A 137 -21.26 -15.39 25.67
C PRO A 137 -22.32 -14.29 25.53
N ARG A 138 -21.87 -13.08 25.22
CA ARG A 138 -22.77 -12.04 24.72
C ARG A 138 -23.09 -12.48 23.30
N SER A 139 -24.32 -12.93 23.09
CA SER A 139 -24.82 -13.20 21.76
C SER A 139 -24.91 -11.87 21.03
N HIS A 140 -23.89 -11.55 20.25
CA HIS A 140 -23.95 -10.41 19.35
C HIS A 140 -24.67 -10.84 18.08
N ARG A 141 -25.77 -10.17 17.75
CA ARG A 141 -26.47 -10.36 16.47
C ARG A 141 -25.91 -9.38 15.45
N LEU A 142 -25.40 -9.89 14.33
CA LEU A 142 -25.01 -9.05 13.20
C LEU A 142 -26.28 -8.55 12.49
N LEU A 143 -26.53 -7.24 12.54
CA LEU A 143 -27.70 -6.61 11.94
C LEU A 143 -27.50 -6.28 10.47
N GLY A 144 -26.30 -5.81 10.11
CA GLY A 144 -26.02 -5.32 8.78
C GLY A 144 -24.54 -5.30 8.45
N ARG A 145 -24.24 -5.30 7.15
CA ARG A 145 -22.88 -5.23 6.61
C ARG A 145 -22.84 -4.31 5.40
N ILE A 146 -22.04 -3.25 5.48
CA ILE A 146 -21.81 -2.29 4.41
C ILE A 146 -20.38 -2.50 3.88
N ALA A 147 -20.25 -2.66 2.57
CA ALA A 147 -18.97 -2.84 1.88
C ALA A 147 -18.75 -1.65 0.93
N VAL A 148 -17.77 -0.81 1.23
CA VAL A 148 -17.45 0.37 0.41
C VAL A 148 -16.08 0.18 -0.24
N PRO A 149 -15.96 0.26 -1.57
CA PRO A 149 -14.66 0.23 -2.24
C PRO A 149 -13.76 1.35 -1.72
N SER A 150 -12.53 1.05 -1.29
CA SER A 150 -11.64 2.06 -0.70
C SER A 150 -11.34 3.22 -1.65
N GLN A 151 -11.29 2.95 -2.96
CA GLN A 151 -11.13 3.96 -4.02
C GLN A 151 -12.20 5.06 -3.95
N MET A 152 -13.43 4.74 -3.51
CA MET A 152 -14.50 5.71 -3.32
C MET A 152 -14.19 6.65 -2.15
N VAL A 153 -13.76 6.08 -1.01
CA VAL A 153 -13.34 6.83 0.18
C VAL A 153 -12.17 7.76 -0.14
N VAL A 154 -11.17 7.26 -0.87
CA VAL A 154 -9.99 8.04 -1.28
C VAL A 154 -10.38 9.22 -2.17
N ARG A 155 -11.23 9.00 -3.18
CA ARG A 155 -11.70 10.07 -4.07
C ARG A 155 -12.46 11.14 -3.31
N MET A 156 -13.24 10.73 -2.32
CA MET A 156 -14.00 11.62 -1.45
C MET A 156 -13.10 12.50 -0.59
N ILE A 157 -12.09 11.90 0.04
CA ILE A 157 -11.04 12.63 0.78
C ILE A 157 -10.34 13.64 -0.13
N GLN A 158 -9.88 13.20 -1.30
CA GLN A 158 -9.16 14.05 -2.26
C GLN A 158 -10.03 15.20 -2.79
N ALA A 159 -11.29 14.93 -3.13
CA ALA A 159 -12.22 15.94 -3.59
C ALA A 159 -12.44 17.02 -2.53
N ARG A 160 -12.58 16.63 -1.25
CA ARG A 160 -12.73 17.60 -0.15
C ARG A 160 -11.48 18.43 0.05
N GLU A 161 -10.30 17.80 0.09
CA GLU A 161 -9.04 18.53 0.25
C GLU A 161 -8.85 19.56 -0.86
N ALA A 162 -9.16 19.20 -2.11
CA ALA A 162 -9.10 20.10 -3.26
C ALA A 162 -10.15 21.24 -3.21
N LEU A 163 -11.30 21.01 -2.57
CA LEU A 163 -12.42 21.95 -2.47
C LEU A 163 -12.50 22.69 -1.12
N SER A 164 -11.50 22.51 -0.24
CA SER A 164 -11.45 23.04 1.13
C SER A 164 -11.57 24.56 1.25
N VAL A 165 -11.37 25.31 0.16
CA VAL A 165 -11.55 26.78 0.12
C VAL A 165 -13.03 27.18 -0.11
N ALA A 166 -13.86 26.27 -0.62
CA ALA A 166 -15.24 26.56 -1.03
C ALA A 166 -16.32 25.98 -0.11
N TYR A 167 -16.01 24.91 0.63
CA TYR A 167 -16.93 24.26 1.56
C TYR A 167 -16.60 24.68 3.00
N GLY A 168 -17.60 25.14 3.74
CA GLY A 168 -17.45 25.42 5.18
C GLY A 168 -16.97 24.18 5.95
N GLU A 169 -16.36 24.41 7.11
CA GLU A 169 -15.60 23.37 7.84
C GLU A 169 -16.43 22.14 8.26
N ASP A 170 -17.78 22.21 8.25
CA ASP A 170 -18.66 21.27 8.96
C ASP A 170 -19.51 20.30 8.11
N GLU A 171 -19.38 20.25 6.77
CA GLU A 171 -20.25 19.33 6.00
C GLU A 171 -19.75 17.88 6.03
N ASP A 172 -20.59 16.92 6.42
CA ASP A 172 -20.26 15.48 6.37
C ASP A 172 -20.08 15.01 4.92
N LEU A 173 -18.99 14.28 4.59
CA LEU A 173 -18.89 13.62 3.30
C LEU A 173 -19.65 12.28 3.34
N PHE A 174 -20.89 12.33 2.85
CA PHE A 174 -21.76 11.18 2.76
C PHE A 174 -21.27 10.17 1.70
N ILE A 175 -20.91 8.96 2.12
CA ILE A 175 -20.46 7.91 1.21
C ILE A 175 -21.64 7.15 0.62
N THR A 176 -22.48 6.58 1.48
CA THR A 176 -23.51 5.64 1.06
C THR A 176 -24.61 5.50 2.12
N GLU A 177 -25.79 5.12 1.64
CA GLU A 177 -26.92 4.69 2.45
C GLU A 177 -27.41 3.34 1.96
N VAL A 178 -27.67 2.45 2.92
CA VAL A 178 -28.12 1.07 2.66
C VAL A 178 -29.32 0.79 3.56
N GLU A 179 -30.39 0.25 2.98
CA GLU A 179 -31.53 -0.24 3.75
C GLU A 179 -31.46 -1.78 3.88
N GLN A 180 -31.53 -2.31 5.10
CA GLN A 180 -31.55 -3.76 5.36
C GLN A 180 -32.37 -4.08 6.61
N GLU A 181 -33.21 -5.13 6.55
CA GLU A 181 -34.02 -5.60 7.70
C GLU A 181 -34.88 -4.51 8.37
N GLY A 182 -35.28 -3.46 7.65
CA GLY A 182 -36.07 -2.35 8.18
C GLY A 182 -35.25 -1.25 8.86
N TYR A 183 -33.93 -1.29 8.73
CA TYR A 183 -33.00 -0.26 9.16
C TYR A 183 -32.37 0.44 7.96
N SER A 184 -32.22 1.76 8.02
CA SER A 184 -31.35 2.54 7.15
C SER A 184 -30.00 2.75 7.84
N PHE A 185 -28.93 2.47 7.11
CA PHE A 185 -27.56 2.69 7.55
C PHE A 185 -26.91 3.74 6.69
N GLN A 186 -26.39 4.80 7.29
CA GLN A 186 -25.67 5.86 6.60
C GLN A 186 -24.22 5.84 7.05
N LEU A 187 -23.31 5.88 6.07
CA LEU A 187 -21.87 5.96 6.30
C LEU A 187 -21.35 7.29 5.76
N SER A 188 -20.69 8.06 6.62
CA SER A 188 -20.00 9.28 6.23
C SER A 188 -18.59 9.32 6.81
N VAL A 189 -17.74 10.15 6.19
CA VAL A 189 -16.38 10.43 6.69
C VAL A 189 -16.24 11.94 6.79
N HIS A 190 -15.65 12.41 7.88
CA HIS A 190 -15.41 13.83 8.09
C HIS A 190 -13.99 14.06 8.60
N PRO A 191 -13.33 15.16 8.17
CA PRO A 191 -12.07 15.58 8.76
C PRO A 191 -12.31 16.10 10.19
N GLN A 192 -11.31 15.94 11.04
CA GLN A 192 -11.26 16.50 12.37
C GLN A 192 -10.31 17.71 12.40
N THR A 193 -10.43 18.55 13.42
CA THR A 193 -9.66 19.81 13.54
C THR A 193 -8.16 19.61 13.70
N ASP A 194 -7.72 18.43 14.13
CA ASP A 194 -6.32 18.04 14.28
C ASP A 194 -5.71 17.42 13.01
N GLY A 195 -6.45 17.40 11.89
CA GLY A 195 -6.03 16.79 10.63
C GLY A 195 -6.20 15.28 10.56
N THR A 196 -6.80 14.66 11.57
CA THR A 196 -7.28 13.27 11.50
C THR A 196 -8.65 13.21 10.83
N TRP A 197 -9.17 12.00 10.65
CA TRP A 197 -10.46 11.72 10.05
C TRP A 197 -11.28 10.84 10.98
N ALA A 198 -12.59 10.97 10.86
CA ALA A 198 -13.53 10.13 11.57
C ALA A 198 -14.51 9.49 10.60
N ILE A 199 -14.79 8.21 10.82
CA ILE A 199 -15.86 7.47 10.13
C ILE A 199 -17.08 7.50 11.05
N ARG A 200 -18.19 8.02 10.55
CA ARG A 200 -19.47 8.09 11.24
C ARG A 200 -20.44 7.09 10.62
N VAL A 201 -21.01 6.24 11.46
CA VAL A 201 -22.05 5.28 11.11
C VAL A 201 -23.32 5.68 11.81
N CYS A 202 -24.39 5.95 11.07
CA CYS A 202 -25.71 6.25 11.59
C CYS A 202 -26.68 5.12 11.27
N VAL A 203 -27.48 4.70 12.24
CA VAL A 203 -28.49 3.64 12.09
C VAL A 203 -29.86 4.17 12.47
N ILE A 204 -30.82 4.02 11.57
CA ILE A 204 -32.19 4.47 11.75
C ILE A 204 -33.13 3.27 11.54
N PRO A 205 -33.94 2.85 12.53
CA PRO A 205 -34.02 3.41 13.89
C PRO A 205 -32.76 3.13 14.74
N PRO A 206 -32.50 3.93 15.80
CA PRO A 206 -31.34 3.75 16.67
C PRO A 206 -31.25 2.35 17.31
N VAL A 207 -30.04 1.82 17.43
CA VAL A 207 -29.77 0.48 17.99
C VAL A 207 -28.80 0.55 19.16
N VAL A 208 -28.88 -0.44 20.07
CA VAL A 208 -27.89 -0.65 21.12
C VAL A 208 -26.88 -1.68 20.64
N GLY A 209 -25.61 -1.30 20.57
CA GLY A 209 -24.58 -2.13 20.01
C GLY A 209 -23.33 -1.35 19.62
N HIS A 210 -22.58 -1.90 18.67
CA HIS A 210 -21.35 -1.29 18.18
C HIS A 210 -21.30 -1.29 16.64
N ALA A 211 -20.74 -0.23 16.08
CA ALA A 211 -20.21 -0.23 14.73
C ALA A 211 -18.79 -0.80 14.77
N VAL A 212 -18.53 -1.79 13.92
CA VAL A 212 -17.21 -2.37 13.70
C VAL A 212 -16.75 -1.98 12.30
N VAL A 213 -15.74 -1.13 12.24
CA VAL A 213 -15.13 -0.65 10.99
C VAL A 213 -13.83 -1.42 10.78
N GLN A 214 -13.72 -2.11 9.66
CA GLN A 214 -12.52 -2.84 9.25
C GLN A 214 -11.91 -2.18 8.01
N LEU A 215 -10.65 -1.77 8.16
CA LEU A 215 -9.79 -1.16 7.13
C LEU A 215 -8.56 -2.06 6.97
N GLY A 216 -8.54 -2.86 5.91
CA GLY A 216 -7.55 -3.91 5.69
C GLY A 216 -7.51 -4.90 6.87
N ALA A 217 -6.35 -4.96 7.55
CA ALA A 217 -6.12 -5.79 8.74
C ALA A 217 -6.54 -5.12 10.06
N ASN A 218 -6.82 -3.82 10.04
CA ASN A 218 -7.16 -3.07 11.25
C ASN A 218 -8.67 -3.13 11.50
N ARG A 219 -9.04 -3.37 12.76
CA ARG A 219 -10.43 -3.41 13.23
C ARG A 219 -10.62 -2.33 14.29
N TYR A 220 -11.57 -1.47 14.06
CA TYR A 220 -11.99 -0.41 14.98
C TYR A 220 -13.42 -0.67 15.42
N GLN A 221 -13.75 -0.29 16.65
CA GLN A 221 -15.06 -0.51 17.22
C GLN A 221 -15.49 0.75 17.98
N ALA A 222 -16.71 1.20 17.72
CA ALA A 222 -17.32 2.33 18.42
C ALA A 222 -18.75 1.97 18.82
N PRO A 223 -19.16 2.24 20.08
CA PRO A 223 -20.54 2.02 20.50
C PRO A 223 -21.49 3.02 19.82
N PHE A 224 -22.73 2.60 19.60
CA PHE A 224 -23.80 3.52 19.20
C PHE A 224 -24.28 4.34 20.40
N ASP A 225 -24.50 5.63 20.19
CA ASP A 225 -25.14 6.52 21.15
C ASP A 225 -26.69 6.39 21.14
N ALA A 226 -27.36 7.23 21.94
CA ALA A 226 -28.83 7.24 22.02
C ALA A 226 -29.52 7.67 20.71
N GLN A 227 -28.78 8.26 19.79
CA GLN A 227 -29.23 8.72 18.47
C GLN A 227 -28.92 7.68 17.37
N GLY A 228 -28.29 6.56 17.71
CA GLY A 228 -27.92 5.53 16.74
C GLY A 228 -26.67 5.89 15.95
N ILE A 229 -25.81 6.77 16.48
CA ILE A 229 -24.58 7.20 15.85
C ILE A 229 -23.39 6.56 16.56
N ALA A 230 -22.49 5.94 15.77
CA ALA A 230 -21.18 5.49 16.22
C ALA A 230 -20.10 6.21 15.43
N GLN A 231 -19.05 6.67 16.11
CA GLN A 231 -17.92 7.38 15.50
C GLN A 231 -16.61 6.67 15.81
N VAL A 232 -15.89 6.31 14.75
CA VAL A 232 -14.50 5.87 14.82
C VAL A 232 -13.63 7.08 14.49
N ILE A 233 -12.93 7.60 15.49
CA ILE A 233 -12.09 8.81 15.42
C ILE A 233 -10.60 8.47 15.30
N ASP A 234 -9.76 9.50 15.17
CA ASP A 234 -8.29 9.40 15.14
C ASP A 234 -7.73 8.57 13.98
N LEU A 235 -8.41 8.57 12.83
CA LEU A 235 -7.94 7.88 11.63
C LEU A 235 -7.05 8.81 10.81
N SER A 236 -5.82 8.39 10.53
CA SER A 236 -4.96 9.15 9.61
C SER A 236 -5.47 9.03 8.16
N ALA A 237 -5.25 10.08 7.37
CA ALA A 237 -5.51 10.04 5.92
C ALA A 237 -4.76 8.89 5.24
N GLU A 238 -3.55 8.55 5.72
CA GLU A 238 -2.77 7.42 5.22
C GLU A 238 -3.46 6.08 5.48
N GLN A 239 -4.02 5.85 6.67
CA GLN A 239 -4.77 4.62 6.96
C GLN A 239 -6.00 4.46 6.06
N LEU A 240 -6.68 5.57 5.74
CA LEU A 240 -7.82 5.58 4.82
C LEU A 240 -7.41 5.39 3.35
N ARG A 241 -6.17 5.75 2.98
CA ARG A 241 -5.63 5.67 1.60
C ARG A 241 -4.84 4.39 1.32
N GLN A 242 -4.17 3.83 2.31
CA GLN A 242 -3.31 2.64 2.17
C GLN A 242 -4.11 1.36 1.97
N ASP A 243 -5.37 1.33 2.37
CA ASP A 243 -6.22 0.17 2.13
C ASP A 243 -6.59 0.09 0.65
N GLN A 244 -5.98 -0.84 -0.09
CA GLN A 244 -6.37 -1.15 -1.47
C GLN A 244 -7.62 -2.05 -1.55
N GLY A 245 -8.18 -2.44 -0.40
CA GLY A 245 -9.32 -3.33 -0.31
C GLY A 245 -10.67 -2.62 -0.22
N THR A 246 -11.53 -3.19 0.60
CA THR A 246 -12.90 -2.73 0.81
C THR A 246 -13.03 -2.30 2.27
N LEU A 247 -13.43 -1.05 2.51
CA LEU A 247 -13.85 -0.61 3.83
C LEU A 247 -15.10 -1.41 4.21
N MET A 248 -14.99 -2.19 5.27
CA MET A 248 -16.05 -3.04 5.76
C MET A 248 -16.64 -2.46 7.04
N VAL A 249 -17.94 -2.20 7.08
CA VAL A 249 -18.65 -1.78 8.28
C VAL A 249 -19.65 -2.85 8.67
N MET A 250 -19.55 -3.35 9.89
CA MET A 250 -20.44 -4.35 10.48
C MET A 250 -21.15 -3.74 11.67
N ILE A 251 -22.43 -4.04 11.83
CA ILE A 251 -23.28 -3.49 12.88
C ILE A 251 -23.67 -4.64 13.79
N GLU A 252 -23.07 -4.67 14.98
CA GLU A 252 -23.25 -5.73 15.97
C GLU A 252 -24.18 -5.21 17.07
N MET A 253 -25.36 -5.80 17.21
CA MET A 253 -26.28 -5.49 18.30
C MET A 253 -25.89 -6.25 19.57
N GLU A 254 -26.09 -5.64 20.73
CA GLU A 254 -26.12 -6.37 21.99
C GLU A 254 -27.55 -6.90 22.22
N GLU A 255 -27.67 -8.22 22.42
CA GLU A 255 -28.92 -8.86 22.86
C GLU A 255 -29.12 -8.77 24.37
#